data_AF-A0A7V9KRT4-F1
#
_entry.id   AF-A0A7V9KRT4-F1
#
_cell.length_a   1.000
_cell.length_b   1.000
_cell.length_c   1.000
_cell.angle_alpha   90.00
_cell.angle_beta   90.00
_cell.angle_gamma   90.00
#
_symmetry.space_group_name_H-M   'P 1'
#
loop_
_entity.id
_entity.type
_entity.pdbx_description
1 polymer ?
#
loop_
_entity_poly.entity_id
_entity_poly.type
_entity_poly.pdbx_seq_one_letter_code
_entity_poly.pdbx_strand_id
1 'polypeptide(L)'
;MTALQGLARDYRVAFLRYLPRREEAALHAGYELGRSAVTDGHSILELSQIHHEVLLDVLRDSRGEDLTRLANAASEFFLEVLSTFDMAQRGLLEER
;
A
#
# COMPACT_ATOMS: atom_id res chain seq x y z
N MET A 1 9.06 0.48 -19.27
CA MET A 1 8.43 0.96 -18.02
C MET A 1 9.29 0.42 -16.90
N THR A 2 9.77 1.24 -15.96
CA THR A 2 10.64 0.75 -14.88
C THR A 2 9.83 -0.09 -13.89
N ALA A 3 10.46 -1.03 -13.17
CA ALA A 3 9.77 -1.88 -12.19
C ALA A 3 9.02 -1.06 -11.13
N LEU A 4 9.64 0.01 -10.63
CA LEU A 4 9.05 0.94 -9.67
C LEU A 4 7.81 1.67 -10.21
N GLN A 5 7.78 2.02 -11.52
CA GLN A 5 6.59 2.60 -12.15
C GLN A 5 5.43 1.60 -12.26
N GLY A 6 5.74 0.31 -12.43
CA GLY A 6 4.76 -0.77 -12.38
C GLY A 6 4.15 -0.89 -10.99
N LEU A 7 4.99 -0.98 -9.97
CA LEU A 7 4.56 -1.03 -8.57
C LEU A 7 3.67 0.17 -8.19
N ALA A 8 4.09 1.39 -8.54
CA ALA A 8 3.31 2.60 -8.25
C ALA A 8 1.92 2.59 -8.91
N ARG A 9 1.83 2.10 -10.14
CA ARG A 9 0.55 1.94 -10.85
C ARG A 9 -0.35 0.94 -10.14
N ASP A 10 0.16 -0.25 -9.86
CA ASP A 10 -0.64 -1.34 -9.29
C ASP A 10 -1.09 -1.00 -7.87
N TYR A 11 -0.21 -0.34 -7.11
CA TYR A 11 -0.53 0.26 -5.81
C TYR A 11 -1.69 1.24 -5.91
N ARG A 12 -1.62 2.20 -6.84
CA ARG A 12 -2.69 3.19 -7.04
C ARG A 12 -4.02 2.53 -7.37
N VAL A 13 -4.02 1.49 -8.21
CA VAL A 13 -5.24 0.75 -8.58
C VAL A 13 -5.85 0.06 -7.37
N ALA A 14 -5.06 -0.66 -6.57
CA ALA A 14 -5.55 -1.34 -5.37
C ALA A 14 -6.04 -0.33 -4.32
N PHE A 15 -5.30 0.75 -4.10
CA PHE A 15 -5.64 1.81 -3.16
C PHE A 15 -6.99 2.48 -3.48
N LEU A 16 -7.20 2.88 -4.74
CA LEU A 16 -8.45 3.51 -5.19
C LEU A 16 -9.66 2.56 -5.14
N ARG A 17 -9.43 1.25 -5.25
CA ARG A 17 -10.49 0.23 -5.04
C ARG A 17 -10.85 0.07 -3.58
N TYR A 18 -9.86 0.17 -2.67
CA TYR A 18 -10.09 0.01 -1.24
C TYR A 18 -10.87 1.19 -0.63
N LEU A 19 -10.48 2.43 -0.93
CA LEU A 19 -10.99 3.62 -0.23
C LEU A 19 -12.52 3.76 -0.15
N PRO A 20 -13.32 3.53 -1.22
CA PRO A 20 -14.76 3.81 -1.19
C PRO A 20 -15.56 2.85 -0.31
N ARG A 21 -15.12 1.59 -0.19
CA ARG A 21 -15.92 0.50 0.40
C ARG A 21 -15.20 -0.35 1.42
N ARG A 22 -13.89 -0.16 1.61
CA ARG A 22 -13.03 -0.97 2.50
C ARG A 22 -13.22 -2.47 2.25
N GLU A 23 -13.31 -2.85 0.98
CA GLU A 23 -13.54 -4.24 0.60
C GLU A 23 -12.34 -5.11 0.97
N GLU A 24 -12.60 -6.25 1.61
CA GLU A 24 -11.57 -7.23 1.99
C GLU A 24 -10.77 -7.72 0.76
N ALA A 25 -11.42 -7.85 -0.40
CA ALA A 25 -10.75 -8.23 -1.64
C ALA A 25 -9.71 -7.19 -2.10
N ALA A 26 -9.97 -5.90 -1.87
CA ALA A 26 -9.02 -4.84 -2.16
C ALA A 26 -7.89 -4.78 -1.12
N LEU A 27 -8.18 -5.13 0.14
CA LEU A 27 -7.18 -5.25 1.20
C LEU A 27 -6.23 -6.43 0.92
N HIS A 28 -6.77 -7.58 0.52
CA HIS A 28 -5.98 -8.73 0.07
C HIS A 28 -5.08 -8.39 -1.14
N ALA A 29 -5.56 -7.58 -2.08
CA ALA A 29 -4.71 -7.08 -3.17
C ALA A 29 -3.53 -6.21 -2.65
N GLY A 30 -3.73 -5.46 -1.56
CA GLY A 30 -2.66 -4.76 -0.85
C GLY A 30 -1.62 -5.72 -0.26
N TYR A 31 -2.06 -6.79 0.39
CA TYR A 31 -1.17 -7.84 0.90
C TYR A 31 -0.31 -8.46 -0.21
N GLU A 32 -0.93 -8.87 -1.33
CA GLU A 32 -0.20 -9.48 -2.46
C GLU A 32 0.78 -8.50 -3.13
N LEU A 33 0.45 -7.20 -3.17
CA LEU A 33 1.37 -6.15 -3.61
C LEU A 33 2.59 -6.06 -2.69
N GLY A 34 2.38 -6.04 -1.37
CA GLY A 34 3.47 -6.02 -0.39
C GLY A 34 4.35 -7.27 -0.51
N ARG A 35 3.75 -8.44 -0.73
CA ARG A 35 4.47 -9.70 -0.90
C ARG A 35 5.33 -9.70 -2.17
N SER A 36 4.79 -9.23 -3.29
CA SER A 36 5.56 -9.09 -4.53
C SER A 36 6.69 -8.08 -4.37
N ALA A 37 6.43 -6.94 -3.73
CA ALA A 37 7.45 -5.93 -3.48
C ALA A 37 8.65 -6.47 -2.67
N VAL A 38 8.39 -7.27 -1.63
CA VAL A 38 9.46 -7.98 -0.89
C VAL A 38 10.22 -8.93 -1.80
N THR A 39 9.50 -9.73 -2.60
CA THR A 39 10.09 -10.74 -3.50
C THR A 39 10.97 -10.10 -4.59
N ASP A 40 10.54 -8.95 -5.10
CA ASP A 40 11.22 -8.19 -6.15
C ASP A 40 12.34 -7.29 -5.59
N GLY A 41 12.55 -7.28 -4.27
CA GLY A 41 13.62 -6.53 -3.61
C GLY A 41 13.36 -5.02 -3.51
N HIS A 42 12.10 -4.59 -3.63
CA HIS A 42 11.72 -3.20 -3.37
C HIS A 42 11.85 -2.87 -1.89
N SER A 43 12.34 -1.66 -1.60
CA SER A 43 12.50 -1.19 -0.24
C SER A 43 11.19 -0.69 0.36
N ILE A 44 11.07 -0.77 1.69
CA ILE A 44 9.96 -0.17 2.43
C ILE A 44 9.87 1.35 2.22
N LEU A 45 11.00 2.01 1.95
CA LEU A 45 11.05 3.46 1.71
C LEU A 45 10.41 3.82 0.37
N GLU A 46 10.67 3.05 -0.69
CA GLU A 46 10.02 3.23 -1.99
C GLU A 46 8.50 3.07 -1.87
N LEU A 47 8.05 2.04 -1.16
CA LEU A 47 6.63 1.80 -0.91
C LEU A 47 5.97 2.91 -0.07
N SER A 48 6.68 3.42 0.94
CA SER A 48 6.20 4.54 1.75
C SER A 48 6.04 5.82 0.92
N GLN A 49 6.99 6.07 0.01
CA GLN A 49 6.91 7.20 -0.90
C GLN A 49 5.72 7.06 -1.86
N ILE A 50 5.56 5.89 -2.49
CA ILE A 50 4.42 5.60 -3.38
C ILE A 50 3.10 5.81 -2.65
N HIS A 51 2.95 5.27 -1.43
CA HIS A 51 1.74 5.45 -0.63
C HIS A 51 1.42 6.93 -0.42
N HIS A 52 2.43 7.71 0.00
CA HIS A 52 2.25 9.13 0.27
C HIS A 52 1.86 9.93 -0.98
N GLU A 53 2.51 9.67 -2.12
CA GLU A 53 2.20 10.32 -3.39
C GLU A 53 0.76 10.02 -3.85
N VAL A 54 0.34 8.75 -3.77
CA VAL A 54 -1.03 8.33 -4.11
C VAL A 54 -2.06 8.94 -3.16
N LEU A 55 -1.78 8.98 -1.86
CA LEU A 55 -2.66 9.60 -0.87
C LEU A 55 -2.83 11.10 -1.14
N LEU A 56 -1.74 11.82 -1.44
CA LEU A 56 -1.81 13.26 -1.77
C LEU A 56 -2.67 13.53 -2.99
N ASP A 57 -2.57 12.69 -4.03
CA ASP A 57 -3.40 12.82 -5.23
C ASP A 57 -4.88 12.64 -4.90
N VAL A 58 -5.22 11.63 -4.09
CA VAL A 58 -6.60 11.41 -3.66
C VAL A 58 -7.11 12.58 -2.81
N LEU A 59 -6.33 13.07 -1.84
CA LEU A 59 -6.73 14.17 -0.97
C LEU A 59 -7.02 15.47 -1.75
N ARG A 60 -6.28 15.72 -2.84
CA ARG A 60 -6.54 16.88 -3.72
C ARG A 60 -7.90 16.80 -4.41
N ASP A 61 -8.35 15.58 -4.72
CA ASP A 61 -9.60 15.32 -5.44
C ASP A 61 -10.82 15.15 -4.50
N SER A 62 -10.60 14.91 -3.20
CA SER A 62 -11.64 14.51 -2.22
C SER A 62 -12.45 15.68 -1.62
N ARG A 63 -12.86 16.68 -2.43
CA ARG A 63 -13.57 17.88 -1.92
C ARG A 63 -14.92 17.51 -1.28
N GLY A 64 -15.07 17.83 0.01
CA GLY A 64 -16.31 17.59 0.76
C GLY A 64 -16.45 16.20 1.36
N GLU A 65 -15.43 15.35 1.23
CA GLU A 65 -15.38 14.06 1.91
C GLU A 65 -14.91 14.18 3.37
N ASP A 66 -15.23 13.16 4.17
CA ASP A 66 -14.67 13.00 5.51
C ASP A 66 -13.20 12.59 5.42
N LEU A 67 -12.31 13.59 5.47
CA LEU A 67 -10.86 13.41 5.37
C LEU A 67 -10.30 12.52 6.49
N THR A 68 -10.93 12.49 7.66
CA THR A 68 -10.50 11.62 8.76
C THR A 68 -10.79 10.16 8.41
N ARG A 69 -11.99 9.88 7.89
CA ARG A 69 -12.37 8.52 7.44
C ARG A 69 -11.48 8.03 6.31
N LEU A 70 -11.13 8.92 5.38
CA LEU A 70 -10.22 8.64 4.27
C LEU A 70 -8.80 8.34 4.78
N ALA A 71 -8.24 9.20 5.64
CA ALA A 71 -6.92 9.00 6.21
C ALA A 71 -6.82 7.68 7.01
N ASN A 72 -7.87 7.33 7.77
CA ASN A 72 -7.93 6.05 8.47
C ASN A 72 -7.94 4.87 7.50
N ALA A 73 -8.73 4.92 6.42
CA ALA A 73 -8.75 3.87 5.40
C ALA A 73 -7.39 3.76 4.69
N ALA A 74 -6.75 4.88 4.37
CA ALA A 74 -5.42 4.90 3.78
C ALA A 74 -4.39 4.20 4.69
N SER A 75 -4.44 4.48 5.99
CA SER A 75 -3.58 3.85 7.01
C SER A 75 -3.81 2.33 7.09
N GLU A 76 -5.07 1.89 7.16
CA GLU A 76 -5.43 0.47 7.18
C GLU A 76 -4.84 -0.28 5.98
N PHE A 77 -5.02 0.26 4.77
CA PHE A 77 -4.46 -0.34 3.55
C PHE A 77 -2.92 -0.36 3.57
N PHE A 78 -2.28 0.71 4.05
CA PHE A 78 -0.83 0.79 4.11
C PHE A 78 -0.24 -0.23 5.08
N LEU A 79 -0.84 -0.39 6.27
CA LEU A 79 -0.42 -1.37 7.26
C LEU A 79 -0.56 -2.80 6.73
N GLU A 80 -1.61 -3.09 5.97
CA GLU A 80 -1.76 -4.41 5.32
C GLU A 80 -0.60 -4.69 4.35
N VAL A 81 -0.26 -3.72 3.49
CA VAL A 81 0.86 -3.86 2.56
C VAL A 81 2.18 -4.04 3.32
N LEU A 82 2.40 -3.28 4.40
CA LEU A 82 3.63 -3.34 5.20
C LEU A 82 3.74 -4.60 6.07
N SER A 83 2.64 -5.29 6.34
CA SER A 83 2.66 -6.54 7.11
C SER A 83 3.61 -7.58 6.48
N THR A 84 3.73 -7.60 5.15
CA THR A 84 4.62 -8.54 4.44
C THR A 84 6.10 -8.25 4.70
N PHE A 85 6.47 -6.98 4.88
CA PHE A 85 7.83 -6.57 5.23
C PHE A 85 8.17 -6.95 6.67
N ASP A 86 7.24 -6.76 7.61
CA ASP A 86 7.42 -7.21 9.00
C ASP A 86 7.57 -8.74 9.07
N MET A 87 6.73 -9.49 8.36
CA MET A 87 6.82 -10.95 8.27
C MET A 87 8.16 -11.41 7.67
N ALA A 88 8.62 -10.77 6.59
CA ALA A 88 9.90 -11.09 5.97
C ALA A 88 11.09 -10.79 6.91
N GLN A 89 11.04 -9.64 7.61
CA GLN A 89 12.06 -9.28 8.59
C GLN A 89 12.12 -10.28 9.76
N ARG A 90 10.97 -10.73 10.26
CA ARG A 90 10.91 -11.74 11.34
C ARG A 90 11.46 -13.08 10.89
N GLY A 91 11.10 -13.56 9.70
CA GLY A 91 11.64 -14.80 9.15
C GLY A 91 13.18 -14.78 9.07
N LEU A 92 13.75 -13.66 8.63
CA LEU A 92 15.22 -13.49 8.61
C LEU A 92 15.88 -13.51 10.00
N LEU A 93 15.17 -13.06 11.04
CA LEU A 93 15.70 -13.03 12.41
C LEU A 93 15.57 -14.38 13.13
N GLU A 94 14.57 -15.18 12.76
CA GLU A 94 14.33 -16.53 13.32
C GLU A 94 15.29 -17.58 12.73
N GLU A 95 15.81 -17.36 11.53
CA GLU A 95 16.79 -18.23 10.86
C GLU A 95 18.25 -18.05 11.36
N ARG A 96 18.48 -17.22 12.40
CA ARG A 96 19.81 -16.95 12.99
C ARG A 96 20.03 -17.64 14.33
#